data_AF-B3PDI6-F1
#
_entry.id   AF-B3PDI6-F1
#
_cell.length_a   1.000
_cell.length_b   1.000
_cell.length_c   1.000
_cell.angle_alpha   90.00
_cell.angle_beta   90.00
_cell.angle_gamma   90.00
#
_symmetry.space_group_name_H-M   'P 1'
#
loop_
_entity.id
_entity.type
_entity.pdbx_description
1 polymer ?
#
loop_
_entity_poly.entity_id
_entity_poly.type
_entity_poly.pdbx_seq_one_letter_code
_entity_poly.pdbx_strand_id
1 'polypeptide(L)'
;MYCISIQIQPTFAREFNRDAFLQRVRPIRSPEVDTYEEKGKLFVSFNFFTEFPQQLWPALQNTLYRDSEYRSIISPISVAICENEATGDCLLLHHFDANEPLDTL
;
A
#
# COMPACT_ATOMS: atom_id res chain seq x y z
N MET A 1 16.36 7.23 0.66
CA MET A 1 14.93 7.38 0.37
C MET A 1 14.30 6.02 0.18
N TYR A 2 13.22 5.78 0.92
CA TYR A 2 12.39 4.60 0.80
C TYR A 2 11.01 5.00 0.28
N CYS A 3 10.35 4.08 -0.43
CA CYS A 3 8.96 4.21 -0.80
C CYS A 3 8.19 3.01 -0.27
N ILE A 4 7.14 3.26 0.53
CA ILE A 4 6.15 2.22 0.81
C ILE A 4 5.02 2.43 -0.20
N SER A 5 4.81 1.45 -1.07
CA SER A 5 3.78 1.49 -2.10
C SER A 5 2.64 0.54 -1.72
N ILE A 6 1.41 1.04 -1.69
CA ILE A 6 0.21 0.22 -1.54
C ILE A 6 -0.52 0.20 -2.87
N GLN A 7 -0.50 -0.94 -3.54
CA GLN A 7 -1.14 -1.13 -4.84
C GLN A 7 -2.46 -1.87 -4.68
N ILE A 8 -3.52 -1.36 -5.30
CA ILE A 8 -4.79 -2.06 -5.41
C ILE A 8 -4.75 -3.01 -6.61
N GLN A 9 -5.23 -4.23 -6.41
CA GLN A 9 -5.41 -5.22 -7.45
C GLN A 9 -6.21 -4.62 -8.62
N PRO A 10 -5.79 -4.82 -9.88
CA PRO A 10 -6.42 -4.15 -11.02
C PRO A 10 -7.91 -4.42 -11.17
N THR A 11 -8.37 -5.60 -10.76
CA THR A 11 -9.78 -6.00 -10.77
C THR A 11 -10.66 -5.08 -9.91
N PHE A 12 -10.10 -4.50 -8.85
CA PHE A 12 -10.82 -3.65 -7.90
C PHE A 12 -10.50 -2.15 -8.06
N ALA A 13 -9.47 -1.81 -8.85
CA ALA A 13 -8.92 -0.45 -8.93
C ALA A 13 -9.92 0.63 -9.40
N ARG A 14 -10.93 0.26 -10.21
CA ARG A 14 -11.98 1.18 -10.68
C ARG A 14 -13.05 1.46 -9.62
N GLU A 15 -13.38 0.48 -8.80
CA GLU A 15 -14.44 0.56 -7.79
C GLU A 15 -13.90 0.96 -6.41
N PHE A 16 -12.59 0.89 -6.22
CA PHE A 16 -11.96 1.23 -4.96
C PHE A 16 -12.21 2.70 -4.58
N ASN A 17 -12.73 2.90 -3.36
CA ASN A 17 -12.99 4.24 -2.84
C ASN A 17 -11.69 4.93 -2.39
N ARG A 18 -11.05 5.63 -3.33
CA ARG A 18 -9.78 6.34 -3.13
C ARG A 18 -9.91 7.45 -2.10
N ASP A 19 -11.01 8.20 -2.09
CA ASP A 19 -11.21 9.30 -1.15
C ASP A 19 -11.27 8.81 0.29
N ALA A 20 -11.98 7.70 0.54
CA ALA A 20 -12.02 7.08 1.86
C ALA A 20 -10.63 6.57 2.30
N PHE A 21 -9.86 5.99 1.38
CA PHE A 21 -8.48 5.59 1.66
C PHE A 21 -7.61 6.81 2.02
N LEU A 22 -7.64 7.86 1.19
CA LEU A 22 -6.85 9.07 1.38
C LEU A 22 -7.21 9.78 2.70
N GLN A 23 -8.49 9.85 3.05
CA GLN A 23 -8.92 10.41 4.33
C GLN A 23 -8.36 9.65 5.53
N ARG A 24 -8.25 8.31 5.44
CA ARG A 24 -7.71 7.47 6.52
C ARG A 24 -6.20 7.62 6.68
N VAL A 25 -5.44 7.70 5.60
CA VAL A 25 -3.97 7.76 5.66
C VAL A 25 -3.43 9.18 5.85
N ARG A 26 -4.21 10.22 5.53
CA ARG A 26 -3.80 11.63 5.64
C ARG A 26 -3.23 12.04 7.01
N PRO A 27 -3.75 11.57 8.17
CA PRO A 27 -3.15 11.88 9.46
C PRO A 27 -1.76 11.27 9.68
N ILE A 28 -1.42 10.21 8.94
CA ILE A 28 -0.11 9.55 9.00
C ILE A 28 0.84 10.22 8.01
N ARG A 29 0.48 10.20 6.73
CA ARG A 29 1.27 10.71 5.61
C ARG A 29 0.38 10.77 4.37
N SER A 30 0.44 11.87 3.62
CA SER A 30 -0.18 11.93 2.29
C SER A 30 0.64 11.12 1.28
N PRO A 31 0.06 10.13 0.58
CA PRO A 31 0.73 9.45 -0.51
C PRO A 31 0.72 10.32 -1.77
N GLU A 32 1.67 10.04 -2.66
CA GLU A 32 1.49 10.31 -4.08
C GLU A 32 0.58 9.21 -4.67
N VAL A 33 -0.42 9.60 -5.45
CA VAL A 33 -1.32 8.65 -6.11
C VAL A 33 -0.87 8.51 -7.54
N ASP A 34 -0.44 7.31 -7.91
CA ASP A 34 -0.12 6.97 -9.29
C ASP A 34 -1.19 6.06 -9.88
N THR A 35 -1.59 6.36 -11.11
CA THR A 35 -2.58 5.58 -11.85
C THR A 35 -2.16 5.45 -13.30
N TYR A 36 -2.09 4.21 -13.77
CA TYR A 36 -1.77 3.93 -15.16
C TYR A 36 -2.61 2.76 -15.68
N GLU A 37 -2.79 2.71 -17.00
CA GLU A 37 -3.43 1.59 -17.66
C GLU A 37 -2.39 0.77 -18.43
N GLU A 38 -2.36 -0.54 -18.19
CA GLU A 38 -1.52 -1.47 -18.95
C GLU A 38 -2.37 -2.67 -19.39
N LYS A 39 -2.35 -2.98 -20.70
CA LYS A 39 -3.09 -4.10 -21.31
C LYS A 39 -4.59 -4.12 -20.92
N GLY A 40 -5.20 -2.93 -20.86
CA GLY A 40 -6.61 -2.75 -20.51
C GLY A 40 -6.94 -2.89 -19.02
N LYS A 41 -5.93 -3.04 -18.16
CA LYS A 41 -6.08 -3.10 -16.70
C LYS A 41 -5.65 -1.77 -16.08
N LEU A 42 -6.46 -1.26 -15.17
CA LEU A 42 -6.14 -0.07 -14.39
C LEU A 42 -5.34 -0.46 -13.16
N PHE A 43 -4.20 0.17 -12.95
CA PHE A 43 -3.38 0.04 -11.75
C PHE A 43 -3.51 1.33 -10.94
N VAL A 44 -3.63 1.20 -9.63
CA VAL A 44 -3.70 2.32 -8.69
C VAL A 44 -2.76 2.03 -7.55
N SER A 45 -1.78 2.91 -7.37
CA SER A 45 -0.75 2.81 -6.34
C SER A 45 -0.75 4.07 -5.47
N PHE A 46 -0.59 3.87 -4.17
CA PHE A 46 -0.43 4.92 -3.18
C PHE A 46 1.01 4.85 -2.65
N ASN A 47 1.84 5.79 -3.08
CA ASN A 47 3.29 5.80 -2.86
C ASN A 47 3.62 6.75 -1.70
N PHE A 48 4.14 6.19 -0.60
CA PHE A 48 4.49 6.93 0.60
C PHE A 48 6.01 7.02 0.73
N PHE A 49 6.55 8.16 0.28
CA PHE A 49 7.97 8.44 0.38
C PHE A 49 8.38 8.85 1.80
N THR A 50 9.46 8.23 2.29
CA THR A 50 9.99 8.43 3.65
C THR A 50 11.48 8.10 3.77
N GLU A 51 12.15 8.71 4.75
CA GLU A 51 13.48 8.26 5.21
C GLU A 51 13.39 7.29 6.40
N PHE A 52 12.18 7.07 6.94
CA PHE A 52 11.93 6.29 8.16
C PHE A 52 10.87 5.20 7.93
N PRO A 53 11.12 4.19 7.08
CA PRO A 53 10.13 3.15 6.75
C PRO A 53 9.73 2.33 7.99
N GLN A 54 10.66 2.08 8.92
CA GLN A 54 10.41 1.38 10.18
C GLN A 54 9.42 2.10 11.11
N GLN A 55 9.26 3.42 10.96
CA GLN A 55 8.27 4.19 11.72
C GLN A 55 6.95 4.32 10.94
N LEU A 56 7.04 4.53 9.63
CA LEU A 56 5.87 4.73 8.78
C LEU A 56 5.05 3.44 8.63
N TRP A 57 5.69 2.30 8.42
CA TRP A 57 4.98 1.05 8.15
C TRP A 57 4.07 0.63 9.31
N PRO A 58 4.50 0.60 10.58
CA PRO A 58 3.59 0.27 11.68
C PRO A 58 2.37 1.19 11.76
N ALA A 59 2.52 2.48 11.48
CA ALA A 59 1.42 3.43 11.47
C ALA A 59 0.41 3.10 10.36
N LEU A 60 0.88 2.89 9.13
CA LEU A 60 0.04 2.48 8.00
C LEU A 60 -0.62 1.12 8.26
N GLN A 61 0.13 0.15 8.78
CA GLN A 61 -0.36 -1.19 9.07
C GLN A 61 -1.47 -1.16 10.12
N ASN A 62 -1.32 -0.35 11.17
CA ASN A 62 -2.35 -0.19 12.19
C ASN A 62 -3.63 0.40 11.61
N THR A 63 -3.54 1.46 10.80
CA THR A 63 -4.71 2.15 10.23
C THR A 63 -5.39 1.38 9.10
N LEU A 64 -4.66 0.56 8.36
CA LEU A 64 -5.18 -0.11 7.15
C LEU A 64 -5.45 -1.60 7.39
N TYR A 65 -4.49 -2.32 7.93
CA TYR A 65 -4.48 -3.79 7.94
C TYR A 65 -4.83 -4.40 9.30
N ARG A 66 -4.77 -3.62 10.39
CA ARG A 66 -5.17 -4.05 11.74
C ARG A 66 -6.42 -3.34 12.24
N ASP A 67 -6.89 -2.32 11.53
CA ASP A 67 -8.17 -1.66 11.80
C ASP A 67 -9.32 -2.65 11.61
N SER A 68 -10.17 -2.81 12.62
CA SER A 68 -11.23 -3.83 12.61
C SER A 68 -12.28 -3.62 11.52
N GLU A 69 -12.48 -2.37 11.08
CA GLU A 69 -13.49 -2.02 10.08
C GLU A 69 -12.91 -2.00 8.67
N TYR A 70 -11.70 -1.49 8.51
CA TYR A 70 -11.10 -1.26 7.20
C TYR A 70 -10.28 -2.43 6.68
N ARG A 71 -9.75 -3.27 7.57
CA ARG A 71 -8.97 -4.47 7.18
C ARG A 71 -9.72 -5.33 6.17
N SER A 72 -11.01 -5.59 6.38
CA SER A 72 -11.81 -6.42 5.47
C SER A 72 -12.02 -5.80 4.09
N ILE A 73 -11.80 -4.48 3.95
CA ILE A 73 -11.90 -3.76 2.68
C ILE A 73 -10.57 -3.81 1.95
N ILE A 74 -9.46 -3.47 2.62
CA ILE A 74 -8.17 -3.28 1.95
C ILE A 74 -7.34 -4.56 1.84
N SER A 75 -7.28 -5.39 2.90
CA SER A 75 -6.44 -6.59 2.92
C SER A 75 -6.65 -7.53 1.74
N PRO A 76 -7.89 -7.88 1.33
CA PRO A 76 -8.09 -8.88 0.27
C PRO A 76 -7.81 -8.34 -1.15
N ILE A 77 -7.54 -7.04 -1.29
CA ILE A 77 -7.42 -6.39 -2.61
C ILE A 77 -6.13 -5.63 -2.81
N SER A 78 -5.19 -5.64 -1.86
CA SER A 78 -3.95 -4.85 -1.97
C SER A 78 -2.68 -5.68 -1.77
N VAL A 79 -1.59 -5.11 -2.27
CA VAL A 79 -0.21 -5.49 -1.96
C VAL A 79 0.49 -4.26 -1.39
N ALA A 80 1.33 -4.44 -0.37
CA ALA A 80 2.21 -3.39 0.14
C ALA A 80 3.67 -3.81 -0.01
N ILE A 81 4.49 -2.95 -0.60
CA ILE A 81 5.93 -3.18 -0.82
C ILE A 81 6.70 -2.01 -0.24
N CYS A 82 7.87 -2.25 0.36
CA CYS A 82 8.85 -1.21 0.64
C CYS A 82 10.03 -1.34 -0.32
N GLU A 83 10.33 -0.27 -1.03
CA GLU A 83 11.47 -0.19 -1.94
C GLU A 83 12.53 0.74 -1.35
N ASN A 84 13.80 0.33 -1.42
CA ASN A 84 14.94 1.19 -1.13
C ASN A 84 15.55 1.69 -2.44
N GLU A 85 15.40 2.97 -2.76
CA GLU A 85 15.88 3.53 -4.03
C GLU A 85 17.40 3.43 -4.19
N ALA A 86 18.16 3.40 -3.08
CA ALA A 86 19.61 3.37 -3.14
C ALA A 86 20.17 1.97 -3.46
N THR A 87 19.50 0.92 -2.99
CA THR A 87 19.97 -0.47 -3.15
C THR A 87 19.17 -1.26 -4.17
N GLY A 88 17.94 -0.82 -4.47
CA GLY A 88 16.97 -1.57 -5.27
C GLY A 88 16.28 -2.70 -4.49
N ASP A 89 16.56 -2.85 -3.20
CA ASP A 89 15.92 -3.87 -2.37
C ASP A 89 14.42 -3.62 -2.26
N CYS A 90 13.63 -4.68 -2.40
CA CYS A 90 12.18 -4.68 -2.25
C CYS A 90 11.76 -5.67 -1.16
N LEU A 91 10.95 -5.21 -0.21
CA LEU A 91 10.36 -6.03 0.85
C LEU A 91 8.85 -6.13 0.65
N LEU A 92 8.31 -7.34 0.63
CA LEU A 92 6.87 -7.58 0.58
C LEU A 92 6.26 -7.50 1.98
N LEU A 93 5.54 -6.42 2.27
CA LEU A 93 5.04 -6.14 3.62
C LEU A 93 3.60 -6.63 3.85
N HIS A 94 2.80 -6.70 2.80
CA HIS A 94 1.44 -7.24 2.81
C HIS A 94 1.10 -7.79 1.44
N HIS A 95 0.38 -8.91 1.41
CA HIS A 95 -0.17 -9.48 0.19
C HIS A 95 -1.62 -9.93 0.43
N PHE A 96 -2.45 -9.85 -0.62
CA PHE A 96 -3.84 -10.26 -0.54
C PHE A 96 -4.01 -11.78 -0.38
N ASP A 97 -3.07 -12.56 -0.92
CA ASP A 97 -2.93 -13.99 -0.63
C ASP A 97 -2.15 -14.16 0.67
N ALA A 98 -2.82 -14.71 1.68
CA ALA A 98 -2.27 -14.94 3.00
C ALA A 98 -1.21 -16.06 3.06
N ASN A 99 -1.03 -16.81 1.97
CA ASN A 99 0.01 -17.85 1.87
C ASN A 99 1.36 -17.30 1.39
N GLU A 100 1.41 -16.07 0.89
CA GLU A 100 2.67 -15.45 0.49
C GLU A 100 3.53 -15.15 1.73
N PRO A 101 4.83 -15.51 1.71
CA PRO A 101 5.74 -15.13 2.78
C PRO A 101 5.94 -13.62 2.76
N LEU A 102 5.81 -13.00 3.93
CA LEU A 102 6.02 -11.56 4.10
C LEU A 102 7.40 -11.30 4.69
N ASP A 103 8.01 -10.22 4.23
CA ASP A 103 9.24 -9.67 4.80
C ASP A 103 8.95 -8.83 6.04
N THR A 104 10.02 -8.44 6.74
CA THR A 104 9.96 -7.55 7.90
C THR A 104 10.88 -6.36 7.69
N LEU A 105 10.40 -5.17 8.07
CA LEU A 105 11.13 -3.90 8.06
C LEU A 105 12.00 -3.69 9.31
#